data_AF-A0A7U9S250-F1
#
_entry.id   AF-A0A7U9S250-F1
#
_cell.length_a   1.000
_cell.length_b   1.000
_cell.length_c   1.000
_cell.angle_alpha   90.00
_cell.angle_beta   90.00
_cell.angle_gamma   90.00
#
_symmetry.space_group_name_H-M   'P 1'
#
loop_
_entity.id
_entity.type
_entity.pdbx_description
1 polymer ?
#
loop_
_entity_poly.entity_id
_entity_poly.type
_entity_poly.pdbx_seq_one_letter_code
_entity_poly.pdbx_strand_id
1 'polypeptide(L)'
;MQISSGYSMSGVPYDIKHKQGNIPQFNAEQAVKESENINRYTPEADFDEKAFAMVGPNAPQDVKDAWMEAAQEVNANGLGIKGNGMLSHISQMMVQRLNKQLKEEGDVDSLDILGNTTESAIQATKQALYNLDHPVVYVPKSIEVQQACMKEREFYIAFLEKLEKL
;
A
#
# COMPACT_ATOMS: atom_id res chain seq x y z
N MET A 1 -18.43 46.06 29.73
CA MET A 1 -18.37 44.62 30.05
C MET A 1 -17.00 44.13 29.59
N GLN A 2 -16.08 43.92 30.53
CA GLN A 2 -14.74 43.40 30.25
C GLN A 2 -14.82 41.88 30.10
N ILE A 3 -14.14 41.34 29.09
CA ILE A 3 -13.88 39.90 28.99
C ILE A 3 -12.36 39.73 28.98
N SER A 4 -11.85 39.26 30.12
CA SER A 4 -10.47 38.84 30.32
C SER A 4 -10.24 37.50 29.63
N SER A 5 -9.25 37.41 28.74
CA SER A 5 -8.63 36.12 28.37
C SER A 5 -7.20 36.13 28.87
N GLY A 6 -7.02 35.61 30.08
CA GLY A 6 -5.70 35.32 30.63
C GLY A 6 -5.18 34.03 30.04
N TYR A 7 -4.17 34.14 29.18
CA TYR A 7 -3.17 33.09 28.98
C TYR A 7 -1.80 33.78 28.93
N SER A 8 -1.17 33.84 30.10
CA SER A 8 0.23 34.23 30.25
C SER A 8 1.07 32.97 30.01
N MET A 9 1.75 32.88 28.87
CA MET A 9 2.80 31.90 28.67
C MET A 9 4.01 32.34 29.50
N SER A 10 4.12 31.84 30.73
CA SER A 10 5.35 31.90 31.51
C SER A 10 6.42 31.10 30.77
N GLY A 11 7.24 31.78 29.98
CA GLY A 11 8.39 31.19 29.29
C GLY A 11 9.36 30.63 30.31
N VAL A 12 9.47 29.30 30.34
CA VAL A 12 10.60 28.62 30.97
C VAL A 12 11.83 28.93 30.11
N PRO A 13 12.93 29.49 30.63
CA PRO A 13 14.13 29.68 29.83
C PRO A 13 14.73 28.31 29.56
N TYR A 14 14.58 27.80 28.34
CA TYR A 14 15.34 26.65 27.89
C TYR A 14 16.76 27.13 27.57
N ASP A 15 17.70 26.84 28.46
CA ASP A 15 19.13 26.99 28.23
C ASP A 15 19.55 26.08 27.05
N ILE A 16 19.70 26.67 25.86
CA ILE A 16 20.35 26.02 24.72
C ILE A 16 21.85 25.99 25.02
N LYS A 17 22.28 24.95 25.74
CA LYS A 17 23.71 24.61 25.84
C LYS A 17 24.17 24.21 24.44
N HIS A 18 24.92 25.08 23.78
CA HIS A 18 25.59 24.80 22.51
C HIS A 18 26.57 23.62 22.67
N LYS A 19 26.08 22.39 22.47
CA LYS A 19 26.94 21.25 22.14
C LYS A 19 27.23 21.30 20.64
N GLN A 20 28.25 22.07 20.26
CA GLN A 20 28.93 21.89 18.98
C GLN A 20 29.70 20.56 19.05
N GLY A 21 29.06 19.48 18.62
CA GLY A 21 29.69 18.17 18.52
C GLY A 21 28.72 17.20 17.86
N ASN A 22 28.89 17.04 16.55
CA ASN A 22 28.21 16.07 15.68
C ASN A 22 26.69 16.23 15.54
N ILE A 23 26.24 17.39 15.04
CA ILE A 23 24.94 17.44 14.36
C ILE A 23 25.19 16.85 12.95
N PRO A 24 24.57 15.72 12.57
CA PRO A 24 24.68 15.23 11.21
C PRO A 24 24.16 16.33 10.28
N GLN A 25 25.02 16.88 9.41
CA GLN A 25 24.56 17.81 8.39
C GLN A 25 23.65 17.03 7.44
N PHE A 26 22.37 17.38 7.42
CA PHE A 26 21.45 16.85 6.43
C PHE A 26 21.89 17.36 5.06
N ASN A 27 22.52 16.49 4.29
CA ASN A 27 22.93 16.77 2.93
C ASN A 27 21.85 16.25 1.98
N ALA A 28 21.09 17.18 1.39
CA ALA A 28 20.04 16.85 0.43
C ALA A 28 20.58 16.09 -0.79
N GLU A 29 21.79 16.40 -1.27
CA GLU A 29 22.39 15.70 -2.41
C GLU A 29 22.82 14.27 -2.05
N GLN A 30 23.25 14.06 -0.80
CA GLN A 30 23.63 12.75 -0.31
C GLN A 30 22.39 11.90 -0.02
N ALA A 31 21.33 12.49 0.53
CA ALA A 31 20.03 11.84 0.69
C ALA A 31 19.38 11.49 -0.66
N VAL A 32 19.51 12.37 -1.67
CA VAL A 32 19.08 12.10 -3.04
C VAL A 32 19.91 10.96 -3.64
N LYS A 33 21.25 11.02 -3.56
CA LYS A 33 22.11 9.92 -4.03
C LYS A 33 21.87 8.61 -3.30
N GLU A 34 21.59 8.63 -2.00
CA GLU A 34 21.26 7.44 -1.20
C GLU A 34 19.88 6.89 -1.60
N SER A 35 18.90 7.76 -1.88
CA SER A 35 17.61 7.37 -2.46
C SER A 35 17.71 6.83 -3.89
N GLU A 36 18.64 7.36 -4.70
CA GLU A 36 18.95 6.88 -6.04
C GLU A 36 19.76 5.56 -6.01
N ASN A 37 20.58 5.34 -4.97
CA ASN A 37 21.38 4.11 -4.76
C ASN A 37 20.55 2.96 -4.17
N ILE A 38 19.37 3.23 -3.60
CA ILE A 38 18.39 2.19 -3.29
C ILE A 38 17.78 1.59 -4.58
N ASN A 39 17.99 2.22 -5.74
CA ASN A 39 17.69 1.62 -7.04
C ASN A 39 18.72 0.53 -7.40
N ARG A 40 18.73 -0.56 -6.63
CA ARG A 40 19.04 -1.86 -7.24
C ARG A 40 18.01 -2.01 -8.35
N TYR A 41 18.47 -2.15 -9.59
CA TYR A 41 17.61 -2.37 -10.75
C TYR A 41 16.77 -3.63 -10.49
N THR A 42 15.61 -3.47 -9.86
CA THR A 42 14.61 -4.51 -9.67
C THR A 42 13.66 -4.35 -10.85
N PRO A 43 13.64 -5.32 -11.79
CA PRO A 43 12.72 -5.28 -12.92
C PRO A 43 11.29 -5.06 -12.44
N GLU A 44 10.42 -4.42 -13.24
CA GLU A 44 9.01 -4.21 -12.88
C GLU A 44 8.31 -5.51 -12.48
N ALA A 45 8.66 -6.63 -13.13
CA ALA A 45 8.20 -7.97 -12.78
C ALA A 45 8.52 -8.36 -11.31
N ASP A 46 9.62 -7.88 -10.74
CA ASP A 46 9.99 -8.14 -9.35
C ASP A 46 9.04 -7.43 -8.36
N PHE A 47 8.43 -6.30 -8.74
CA PHE A 47 7.44 -5.63 -7.90
C PHE A 47 6.07 -6.31 -7.96
N ASP A 48 5.67 -6.78 -9.13
CA ASP A 48 4.40 -7.50 -9.32
C ASP A 48 4.44 -8.86 -8.62
N GLU A 49 5.57 -9.57 -8.70
CA GLU A 49 5.79 -10.82 -7.95
C GLU A 49 5.78 -10.58 -6.44
N LYS A 50 6.45 -9.52 -5.96
CA LYS A 50 6.40 -9.17 -4.52
C LYS A 50 5.00 -8.80 -4.08
N ALA A 51 4.26 -8.04 -4.89
CA ALA A 51 2.89 -7.68 -4.59
C ALA A 51 2.03 -8.95 -4.47
N PHE A 52 2.13 -9.88 -5.42
CA PHE A 52 1.43 -11.16 -5.35
C PHE A 52 1.80 -11.94 -4.07
N ALA A 53 3.10 -12.08 -3.78
CA ALA A 53 3.57 -12.83 -2.61
C ALA A 53 3.07 -12.25 -1.27
N MET A 54 2.72 -10.96 -1.22
CA MET A 54 2.16 -10.33 -0.01
C MET A 54 0.74 -10.79 0.31
N VAL A 55 -0.03 -11.23 -0.70
CA VAL A 55 -1.47 -11.52 -0.57
C VAL A 55 -1.87 -12.92 -1.01
N GLY A 56 -1.02 -13.65 -1.72
CA GLY A 56 -1.28 -15.01 -2.19
C GLY A 56 -0.08 -15.95 -2.11
N PRO A 57 0.65 -16.05 -0.98
CA PRO A 57 1.82 -16.93 -0.88
C PRO A 57 1.49 -18.42 -1.11
N ASN A 58 0.24 -18.84 -0.88
CA ASN A 58 -0.21 -20.23 -1.09
C ASN A 58 -1.08 -20.41 -2.34
N ALA A 59 -1.25 -19.37 -3.15
CA ALA A 59 -2.13 -19.42 -4.32
C ALA A 59 -1.56 -20.35 -5.41
N PRO A 60 -2.43 -21.04 -6.17
CA PRO A 60 -2.01 -21.87 -7.30
C PRO A 60 -1.20 -21.10 -8.35
N GLN A 61 -0.36 -21.79 -9.11
CA GLN A 61 0.43 -21.17 -10.16
C GLN A 61 -0.45 -20.45 -11.20
N ASP A 62 -1.57 -21.04 -11.61
CA ASP A 62 -2.48 -20.42 -12.58
C ASP A 62 -3.08 -19.10 -12.06
N VAL A 63 -3.29 -18.97 -10.74
CA VAL A 63 -3.73 -17.74 -10.08
C VAL A 63 -2.60 -16.69 -10.10
N LYS A 64 -1.35 -17.11 -9.88
CA LYS A 64 -0.17 -16.23 -10.04
C LYS A 64 -0.05 -15.74 -11.48
N ASP A 65 -0.18 -16.62 -12.46
CA ASP A 65 -0.04 -16.28 -13.87
C ASP A 65 -1.14 -15.29 -14.30
N ALA A 66 -2.40 -15.55 -13.88
CA ALA A 66 -3.51 -14.62 -14.09
C ALA A 66 -3.26 -13.23 -13.47
N TRP A 67 -2.64 -13.17 -12.27
CA TRP A 67 -2.26 -11.93 -11.63
C TRP A 67 -1.21 -11.16 -12.43
N MET A 68 -0.14 -11.84 -12.87
CA MET A 68 0.95 -11.23 -13.62
C MET A 68 0.46 -10.70 -14.98
N GLU A 69 -0.39 -11.46 -15.68
CA GLU A 69 -1.01 -11.01 -16.93
C GLU A 69 -1.91 -9.78 -16.71
N ALA A 70 -2.72 -9.76 -15.65
CA ALA A 70 -3.54 -8.60 -15.31
C ALA A 70 -2.68 -7.38 -14.95
N ALA A 71 -1.56 -7.60 -14.25
CA ALA A 71 -0.65 -6.53 -13.86
C ALA A 71 0.00 -5.89 -15.09
N GLN A 72 0.47 -6.73 -16.02
CA GLN A 72 1.02 -6.29 -17.30
C GLN A 72 0.00 -5.54 -18.15
N GLU A 73 -1.25 -6.04 -18.24
CA GLU A 73 -2.31 -5.44 -19.05
C GLU A 73 -2.69 -4.04 -18.54
N VAL A 74 -2.87 -3.90 -17.22
CA VAL A 74 -3.37 -2.66 -16.61
C VAL A 74 -2.24 -1.68 -16.28
N ASN A 75 -1.00 -2.16 -16.24
CA ASN A 75 0.17 -1.48 -15.69
C ASN A 75 -0.05 -1.07 -14.22
N ALA A 76 -0.52 -2.03 -13.41
CA ALA A 76 -0.75 -1.87 -11.97
C ALA A 76 -0.77 -3.23 -11.28
N ASN A 77 -0.22 -3.34 -10.08
CA ASN A 77 -0.11 -4.61 -9.34
C ASN A 77 -1.25 -4.90 -8.36
N GLY A 78 -2.38 -4.20 -8.46
CA GLY A 78 -3.53 -4.40 -7.56
C GLY A 78 -3.34 -4.01 -6.08
N LEU A 79 -2.12 -3.70 -5.64
CA LEU A 79 -1.83 -3.35 -4.25
C LEU A 79 -1.57 -1.86 -4.04
N GLY A 80 -1.44 -1.09 -5.11
CA GLY A 80 -1.13 0.35 -5.05
C GLY A 80 0.34 0.63 -4.77
N ILE A 81 1.23 -0.36 -4.96
CA ILE A 81 2.69 -0.22 -4.81
C ILE A 81 3.26 0.27 -6.15
N LYS A 82 4.00 1.38 -6.14
CA LYS A 82 4.67 1.91 -7.34
C LYS A 82 5.97 1.16 -7.61
N GLY A 83 6.53 1.28 -8.83
CA GLY A 83 7.81 0.68 -9.20
C GLY A 83 9.04 1.19 -8.43
N ASN A 84 8.90 2.19 -7.55
CA ASN A 84 9.93 2.59 -6.59
C ASN A 84 9.68 2.03 -5.17
N GLY A 85 8.72 1.12 -5.02
CA GLY A 85 8.31 0.54 -3.73
C GLY A 85 7.40 1.43 -2.86
N MET A 86 7.15 2.69 -3.24
CA MET A 86 6.28 3.57 -2.47
C MET A 86 4.80 3.24 -2.69
N LEU A 87 3.99 3.37 -1.65
CA LEU A 87 2.53 3.26 -1.76
C LEU A 87 1.93 4.52 -2.38
N SER A 88 1.01 4.32 -3.32
CA SER A 88 0.13 5.37 -3.86
C SER A 88 -1.13 5.56 -2.99
N HIS A 89 -1.67 4.46 -2.48
CA HIS A 89 -2.83 4.38 -1.59
C HIS A 89 -2.85 3.01 -0.91
N ILE A 90 -3.72 2.83 0.08
CA ILE A 90 -4.00 1.51 0.65
C ILE A 90 -5.11 0.90 -0.18
N SER A 91 -4.77 -0.12 -0.97
CA SER A 91 -5.73 -0.90 -1.75
C SER A 91 -6.68 -1.71 -0.86
N GLN A 92 -7.84 -2.10 -1.38
CA GLN A 92 -8.82 -2.91 -0.67
C GLN A 92 -8.29 -4.30 -0.36
N MET A 93 -7.41 -4.87 -1.19
CA MET A 93 -6.76 -6.14 -0.88
C MET A 93 -5.78 -6.00 0.29
N MET A 94 -5.06 -4.87 0.37
CA MET A 94 -4.26 -4.53 1.56
C MET A 94 -5.14 -4.28 2.79
N VAL A 95 -6.32 -3.67 2.64
CA VAL A 95 -7.30 -3.52 3.74
C VAL A 95 -7.77 -4.89 4.23
N GLN A 96 -8.07 -5.84 3.34
CA GLN A 96 -8.43 -7.21 3.73
C GLN A 96 -7.29 -7.86 4.53
N ARG A 97 -6.06 -7.76 4.05
CA ARG A 97 -4.85 -8.26 4.73
C ARG A 97 -4.68 -7.66 6.11
N LEU A 98 -4.79 -6.34 6.24
CA LEU A 98 -4.67 -5.64 7.52
C LEU A 98 -5.80 -6.02 8.49
N ASN A 99 -7.03 -6.13 8.00
CA ASN A 99 -8.17 -6.56 8.81
C ASN A 99 -8.01 -7.98 9.32
N LYS A 100 -7.43 -8.88 8.52
CA LYS A 100 -7.15 -10.26 8.92
C LYS A 100 -6.05 -10.29 9.99
N GLN A 101 -4.96 -9.55 9.78
CA GLN A 101 -3.87 -9.38 10.75
C GLN A 101 -4.35 -8.90 12.12
N LEU A 102 -5.29 -7.95 12.15
CA LEU A 102 -5.84 -7.41 13.39
C LEU A 102 -6.78 -8.37 14.12
N LYS A 103 -7.39 -9.34 13.41
CA LYS A 103 -8.35 -10.30 13.98
C LYS A 103 -7.69 -11.58 14.49
N GLU A 104 -6.57 -12.00 13.90
CA GLU A 104 -6.02 -13.36 14.08
C GLU A 104 -4.79 -13.45 15.01
N GLU A 105 -4.61 -12.51 15.96
CA GLU A 105 -3.58 -12.56 17.04
C GLU A 105 -2.25 -13.27 16.71
N GLY A 106 -1.60 -12.87 15.62
CA GLY A 106 -0.15 -13.11 15.44
C GLY A 106 0.30 -14.36 14.67
N ASP A 107 -0.57 -15.04 13.92
CA ASP A 107 -0.09 -15.97 12.89
C ASP A 107 0.40 -15.19 11.66
N VAL A 108 1.63 -15.45 11.22
CA VAL A 108 2.23 -14.77 10.05
C VAL A 108 1.73 -15.41 8.76
N ASP A 109 1.31 -16.69 8.82
CA ASP A 109 0.72 -17.44 7.70
C ASP A 109 -0.73 -17.01 7.42
N SER A 110 -1.34 -16.26 8.34
CA SER A 110 -2.69 -15.70 8.25
C SER A 110 -2.84 -14.59 7.20
N LEU A 111 -1.75 -14.04 6.66
CA LEU A 111 -1.81 -12.88 5.77
C LEU A 111 -2.17 -13.23 4.31
N ASP A 112 -2.33 -14.52 4.01
CA ASP A 112 -2.85 -15.01 2.74
C ASP A 112 -4.33 -14.63 2.57
N ILE A 113 -4.60 -13.86 1.52
CA ILE A 113 -5.92 -13.36 1.14
C ILE A 113 -6.48 -14.15 -0.05
N LEU A 114 -5.63 -14.51 -1.01
CA LEU A 114 -6.06 -15.24 -2.19
C LEU A 114 -6.34 -16.72 -1.88
N GLY A 115 -5.74 -17.27 -0.82
CA GLY A 115 -5.92 -18.66 -0.43
C GLY A 115 -5.28 -19.62 -1.42
N ASN A 116 -5.64 -20.90 -1.35
CA ASN A 116 -5.02 -21.98 -2.13
C ASN A 116 -5.89 -22.53 -3.26
N THR A 117 -7.01 -21.88 -3.60
CA THR A 117 -7.85 -22.25 -4.76
C THR A 117 -8.18 -21.04 -5.63
N THR A 118 -8.59 -21.32 -6.87
CA THR A 118 -9.13 -20.29 -7.78
C THR A 118 -10.38 -19.64 -7.19
N GLU A 119 -11.26 -20.42 -6.56
CA GLU A 119 -12.48 -19.90 -5.95
C GLU A 119 -12.19 -18.94 -4.80
N SER A 120 -11.21 -19.23 -3.93
CA SER A 120 -10.84 -18.31 -2.85
C SER A 120 -10.28 -17.00 -3.40
N ALA A 121 -9.47 -17.06 -4.45
CA ALA A 121 -8.94 -15.87 -5.13
C ALA A 121 -10.05 -15.03 -5.77
N ILE A 122 -11.03 -15.67 -6.41
CA ILE A 122 -12.23 -15.00 -6.97
C ILE A 122 -13.02 -14.30 -5.87
N GLN A 123 -13.29 -14.99 -4.76
CA GLN A 123 -14.08 -14.42 -3.65
C GLN A 123 -13.36 -13.21 -3.02
N ALA A 124 -12.06 -13.34 -2.74
CA ALA A 124 -11.26 -12.26 -2.19
C ALA A 124 -11.24 -11.03 -3.11
N THR A 125 -11.08 -11.26 -4.43
CA THR A 125 -11.03 -10.18 -5.42
C THR A 125 -12.41 -9.53 -5.61
N LYS A 126 -13.50 -10.31 -5.66
CA LYS A 126 -14.88 -9.78 -5.68
C LYS A 126 -15.17 -8.92 -4.46
N GLN A 127 -14.73 -9.35 -3.29
CA GLN A 127 -14.88 -8.56 -2.05
C GLN A 127 -14.07 -7.26 -2.09
N ALA A 128 -12.85 -7.29 -2.63
CA ALA A 128 -12.00 -6.10 -2.77
C ALA A 128 -12.65 -5.08 -3.71
N LEU A 129 -13.10 -5.54 -4.87
CA LEU A 129 -13.80 -4.72 -5.86
C LEU A 129 -15.10 -4.14 -5.31
N TYR A 130 -15.91 -4.95 -4.61
CA TYR A 130 -17.13 -4.47 -3.97
C TYR A 130 -16.85 -3.35 -2.97
N ASN A 131 -15.86 -3.53 -2.08
CA ASN A 131 -15.50 -2.52 -1.08
C ASN A 131 -14.93 -1.25 -1.71
N LEU A 132 -14.26 -1.37 -2.86
CA LEU A 132 -13.74 -0.23 -3.61
C LEU A 132 -14.88 0.64 -4.15
N ASP A 133 -15.92 -0.02 -4.68
CA ASP A 133 -17.12 0.64 -5.23
C ASP A 133 -18.10 1.09 -4.13
N HIS A 134 -18.01 0.52 -2.91
CA HIS A 134 -18.90 0.79 -1.78
C HIS A 134 -18.13 1.19 -0.51
N PRO A 135 -17.46 2.36 -0.50
CA PRO A 135 -16.68 2.80 0.65
C PRO A 135 -17.56 3.04 1.88
N VAL A 136 -17.18 2.45 3.01
CA VAL A 136 -17.90 2.59 4.30
C VAL A 136 -17.97 4.04 4.78
N VAL A 137 -16.92 4.82 4.48
CA VAL A 137 -16.83 6.25 4.80
C VAL A 137 -16.37 6.98 3.56
N TYR A 138 -17.15 7.99 3.15
CA TYR A 138 -16.69 8.92 2.13
C TYR A 138 -15.63 9.84 2.73
N VAL A 139 -14.40 9.70 2.28
CA VAL A 139 -13.30 10.60 2.59
C VAL A 139 -12.91 11.31 1.29
N PRO A 140 -12.88 12.65 1.24
CA PRO A 140 -12.36 13.37 0.07
C PRO A 140 -10.95 12.88 -0.27
N LYS A 141 -10.80 12.33 -1.48
CA LYS A 141 -9.52 11.82 -1.99
C LYS A 141 -8.85 12.87 -2.87
N SER A 142 -7.52 13.00 -2.79
CA SER A 142 -6.76 13.78 -3.78
C SER A 142 -6.95 13.18 -5.18
N ILE A 143 -6.70 13.98 -6.21
CA ILE A 143 -6.81 13.52 -7.60
C ILE A 143 -5.89 12.32 -7.85
N GLU A 144 -4.68 12.30 -7.30
CA GLU A 144 -3.77 11.17 -7.49
C GLU A 144 -4.30 9.89 -6.83
N VAL A 145 -4.91 9.99 -5.65
CA VAL A 145 -5.50 8.83 -4.96
C VAL A 145 -6.72 8.32 -5.73
N GLN A 146 -7.53 9.21 -6.32
CA GLN A 146 -8.65 8.80 -7.17
C GLN A 146 -8.16 8.02 -8.40
N GLN A 147 -7.14 8.53 -9.09
CA GLN A 147 -6.54 7.84 -10.25
C GLN A 147 -5.96 6.48 -9.87
N ALA A 148 -5.29 6.38 -8.72
CA ALA A 148 -4.74 5.12 -8.24
C ALA A 148 -5.84 4.11 -7.90
N CYS A 149 -6.95 4.54 -7.29
CA CYS A 149 -8.12 3.67 -7.06
C CYS A 149 -8.80 3.25 -8.38
N MET A 150 -8.82 4.09 -9.41
CA MET A 150 -9.33 3.69 -10.73
C MET A 150 -8.46 2.60 -11.35
N LYS A 151 -7.13 2.70 -11.22
CA LYS A 151 -6.19 1.66 -11.68
C LYS A 151 -6.31 0.36 -10.88
N GLU A 152 -6.49 0.47 -9.56
CA GLU A 152 -6.81 -0.68 -8.70
C GLU A 152 -8.08 -1.40 -9.18
N ARG A 153 -9.12 -0.62 -9.52
CA ARG A 153 -10.38 -1.15 -10.05
C ARG A 153 -10.20 -1.88 -11.38
N GLU A 154 -9.49 -1.25 -12.33
CA GLU A 154 -9.15 -1.86 -13.62
C GLU A 154 -8.42 -3.19 -13.43
N PHE A 155 -7.45 -3.22 -12.51
CA PHE A 155 -6.71 -4.43 -12.18
C PHE A 155 -7.61 -5.54 -11.63
N TYR A 156 -8.47 -5.25 -10.64
CA TYR A 156 -9.36 -6.28 -10.08
C TYR A 156 -10.34 -6.85 -11.10
N ILE A 157 -10.80 -6.04 -12.06
CA ILE A 157 -11.65 -6.51 -13.15
C ILE A 157 -10.85 -7.44 -14.08
N ALA A 158 -9.69 -6.98 -14.56
CA ALA A 158 -8.84 -7.77 -15.44
C ALA A 158 -8.36 -9.08 -14.80
N PHE A 159 -8.11 -9.08 -13.49
CA PHE A 159 -7.75 -10.27 -12.73
C PHE A 159 -8.94 -11.23 -12.60
N LEU A 160 -10.14 -10.73 -12.26
CA LEU A 160 -11.35 -11.55 -12.21
C LEU A 160 -11.69 -12.21 -13.55
N GLU A 161 -11.60 -11.47 -14.65
CA GLU A 161 -11.85 -12.00 -15.99
C GLU A 161 -10.92 -13.15 -16.37
N LYS A 162 -9.70 -13.18 -15.82
CA LYS A 162 -8.73 -14.26 -16.02
C LYS A 162 -9.02 -15.43 -15.10
N LEU A 163 -9.29 -15.17 -13.81
CA LEU A 163 -9.65 -16.21 -12.85
C LEU A 163 -10.93 -16.96 -13.25
N GLU A 164 -11.92 -16.29 -13.82
CA GLU A 164 -13.17 -16.92 -14.27
C GLU A 164 -13.01 -17.79 -15.53
N LYS A 165 -11.83 -17.82 -16.15
CA LYS A 165 -11.48 -18.69 -17.29
C LYS A 165 -10.65 -19.91 -16.90
N LEU A 166 -10.19 -19.98 -15.64
CA LEU A 166 -9.48 -21.13 -15.07
C LEU A 166 -10.48 -22.21 -14.65
#